data_AF-A0A382SHA0-F1
#
_entry.id   AF-A0A382SHA0-F1
#
_cell.length_a   1.000
_cell.length_b   1.000
_cell.length_c   1.000
_cell.angle_alpha   90.00
_cell.angle_beta   90.00
_cell.angle_gamma   90.00
#
_symmetry.space_group_name_H-M   'P 1'
#
loop_
_entity.id
_entity.type
_entity.pdbx_description
1 polymer ?
#
loop_
_entity_poly.entity_id
_entity_poly.type
_entity_poly.pdbx_seq_one_letter_code
_entity_poly.pdbx_strand_id
1 'polypeptide(L)'
;MLRSLESNGTLLASEIREARVMGKSQVHWMDAHSESTETSLVAKMLTVFDSAGLDKMIKPNDMVAIKIHCGEWNNTAYLRPVYARALADRVKELGGRPFVCDTTTSTYSPWGSRSSELDIMLTAERNGYTSATLG
;
A
#
# COMPACT_ATOMS: atom_id res chain seq x y z
N MET A 1 35.15 -0.87 25.59
CA MET A 1 34.30 -1.86 26.28
C MET A 1 33.00 -1.94 25.50
N LEU A 2 32.78 -3.04 24.80
CA LEU A 2 31.67 -3.30 23.89
C LEU A 2 30.31 -3.18 24.61
N ARG A 3 29.35 -2.47 24.02
CA ARG A 3 27.91 -2.72 24.24
C ARG A 3 27.18 -2.70 22.91
N SER A 4 26.91 -3.93 22.46
CA SER A 4 25.75 -4.44 21.73
C SER A 4 25.04 -3.55 20.71
N LEU A 5 25.17 -3.94 19.45
CA LEU A 5 24.22 -3.68 18.37
C LEU A 5 22.88 -4.35 18.72
N GLU A 6 21.83 -3.56 18.89
CA GLU A 6 20.45 -4.01 18.65
C GLU A 6 19.98 -3.34 17.36
N SER A 7 20.01 -4.14 16.30
CA SER A 7 19.81 -3.74 14.91
C SER A 7 18.35 -3.90 14.47
N ASN A 8 17.88 -2.90 13.70
CA ASN A 8 16.86 -2.98 12.63
C ASN A 8 15.41 -2.54 12.88
N GLY A 9 15.01 -2.00 14.04
CA GLY A 9 13.63 -1.51 14.26
C GLY A 9 13.45 0.01 14.39
N THR A 10 14.48 0.72 14.82
CA THR A 10 14.28 2.02 15.49
C THR A 10 14.40 3.24 14.56
N LEU A 11 15.07 3.12 13.42
CA LEU A 11 15.41 4.27 12.55
C LEU A 11 14.18 4.84 11.80
N LEU A 12 13.22 4.01 11.43
CA LEU A 12 12.04 4.47 10.68
C LEU A 12 10.98 5.14 11.55
N ALA A 13 10.89 4.73 12.82
CA ALA A 13 9.93 5.31 13.76
C ALA A 13 10.22 6.79 14.05
N SER A 14 11.50 7.21 14.00
CA SER A 14 11.88 8.62 14.23
C SER A 14 11.53 9.58 13.11
N GLU A 15 11.18 9.09 11.92
CA GLU A 15 10.84 9.94 10.76
C GLU A 15 9.35 10.24 10.64
N ILE A 16 8.49 9.54 11.39
CA ILE A 16 7.04 9.75 11.36
C ILE A 16 6.72 11.12 11.97
N ARG A 17 6.03 11.95 11.20
CA ARG A 17 5.53 13.24 11.68
C ARG A 17 4.08 13.10 12.08
N GLU A 18 3.81 13.40 13.35
CA GLU A 18 2.45 13.44 13.89
C GLU A 18 2.05 14.89 14.17
N ALA A 19 0.90 15.31 13.64
CA ALA A 19 0.29 16.59 13.99
C ALA A 19 -1.01 16.31 14.76
N ARG A 20 -1.00 16.53 16.08
CA ARG A 20 -2.19 16.40 16.94
C ARG A 20 -2.57 17.76 17.51
N VAL A 21 -3.70 18.30 17.06
CA VAL A 21 -4.39 19.43 17.70
C VAL A 21 -5.70 18.89 18.25
N MET A 22 -6.00 19.13 19.53
CA MET A 22 -7.22 18.62 20.19
C MET A 22 -8.47 19.04 19.39
N GLY A 23 -9.26 18.08 18.92
CA GLY A 23 -10.42 18.30 18.05
C GLY A 23 -10.14 18.21 16.54
N LYS A 24 -8.92 17.91 16.10
CA LYS A 24 -8.57 17.63 14.69
C LYS A 24 -8.20 16.16 14.49
N SER A 25 -8.49 15.64 13.30
CA SER A 25 -8.09 14.30 12.87
C SER A 25 -6.56 14.13 12.95
N GLN A 26 -6.11 12.96 13.41
CA GLN A 26 -4.70 12.59 13.38
C GLN A 26 -4.28 12.29 11.94
N VAL A 27 -3.15 12.84 11.52
CA VAL A 27 -2.58 12.63 10.18
C VAL A 27 -1.19 12.04 10.33
N HIS A 28 -0.98 10.85 9.77
CA HIS A 28 0.31 10.19 9.69
C HIS A 28 0.84 10.33 8.26
N TRP A 29 2.07 10.80 8.11
CA TRP A 29 2.71 10.93 6.81
C TRP A 29 4.23 10.88 6.94
N MET A 30 4.89 10.54 5.83
CA MET A 30 6.33 10.64 5.65
C MET A 30 6.59 11.31 4.31
N ASP A 31 7.70 12.03 4.18
CA ASP A 31 8.10 12.58 2.89
C ASP A 31 8.53 11.47 1.91
N ALA A 32 8.60 11.83 0.63
CA ALA A 32 8.98 10.93 -0.44
C ALA A 32 10.50 10.78 -0.62
N HIS A 33 11.32 11.47 0.18
CA HIS A 33 12.77 11.40 0.06
C HIS A 33 13.27 10.04 0.59
N SER A 34 14.36 9.50 0.06
CA SER A 34 14.88 8.21 0.48
C SER A 34 16.39 8.19 0.30
N GLU A 35 17.10 7.74 1.33
CA GLU A 35 18.58 7.65 1.34
C GLU A 35 19.06 6.19 1.42
N SER A 36 18.14 5.25 1.68
CA SER A 36 18.44 3.83 1.84
C SER A 36 17.24 2.94 1.48
N THR A 37 17.46 1.63 1.40
CA THR A 37 16.39 0.65 1.15
C THR A 37 15.32 0.68 2.24
N GLU A 38 15.73 0.87 3.50
CA GLU A 38 14.85 0.95 4.67
C GLU A 38 13.95 2.19 4.62
N THR A 39 14.44 3.29 4.04
CA THR A 39 13.66 4.53 3.85
C THR A 39 12.97 4.61 2.48
N SER A 40 12.94 3.50 1.74
CA SER A 40 12.23 3.45 0.46
C SER A 40 10.73 3.71 0.62
N LEU A 41 10.07 4.19 -0.43
CA LEU A 41 8.63 4.52 -0.39
C LEU A 41 7.75 3.33 0.02
N VAL A 42 8.12 2.10 -0.34
CA VAL A 42 7.38 0.89 0.04
C VAL A 42 7.51 0.62 1.54
N ALA A 43 8.73 0.72 2.07
CA ALA A 43 8.98 0.55 3.50
C ALA A 43 8.30 1.67 4.31
N LYS A 44 8.42 2.93 3.87
CA LYS A 44 7.73 4.08 4.47
C LYS A 44 6.21 3.92 4.48
N MET A 45 5.61 3.38 3.41
CA MET A 45 4.18 3.09 3.35
C MET A 45 3.76 2.10 4.45
N LEU A 46 4.52 1.02 4.65
CA LEU A 46 4.26 0.05 5.73
C LEU A 46 4.45 0.68 7.12
N THR A 47 5.48 1.50 7.31
CA THR A 47 5.69 2.25 8.55
C THR A 47 4.50 3.15 8.87
N VAL A 48 3.99 3.90 7.89
CA VAL A 48 2.79 4.75 8.06
C VAL A 48 1.55 3.90 8.35
N PHE A 49 1.40 2.76 7.68
CA PHE A 49 0.29 1.82 7.91
C PHE A 49 0.25 1.32 9.37
N ASP A 50 1.37 0.84 9.90
CA ASP A 50 1.49 0.37 11.28
C ASP A 50 1.30 1.53 12.28
N SER A 51 1.88 2.70 11.98
CA SER A 51 1.82 3.87 12.88
C SER A 51 0.42 4.47 12.98
N ALA A 52 -0.34 4.41 11.90
CA ALA A 52 -1.75 4.79 11.87
C ALA A 52 -2.65 3.78 12.60
N GLY A 53 -2.10 2.66 13.10
CA GLY A 53 -2.84 1.63 13.81
C GLY A 53 -3.75 0.80 12.90
N LEU A 54 -3.50 0.78 11.60
CA LEU A 54 -4.31 0.03 10.64
C LEU A 54 -4.07 -1.48 10.76
N ASP A 55 -2.87 -1.86 11.17
CA ASP A 55 -2.48 -3.24 11.53
C ASP A 55 -3.40 -3.83 12.60
N LYS A 56 -3.76 -3.04 13.61
CA LYS A 56 -4.61 -3.46 14.74
C LYS A 56 -6.07 -3.69 14.35
N MET A 57 -6.49 -3.26 13.17
CA MET A 57 -7.85 -3.47 12.67
C MET A 57 -8.04 -4.86 12.05
N ILE A 58 -6.95 -5.54 11.69
CA ILE A 58 -7.00 -6.83 10.98
C ILE A 58 -7.01 -7.96 12.01
N LYS A 59 -8.00 -8.86 11.90
CA LYS A 59 -8.09 -10.07 12.71
C LYS A 59 -7.79 -11.31 11.87
N PRO A 60 -7.36 -12.42 12.50
CA PRO A 60 -7.16 -13.67 11.78
C PRO A 60 -8.41 -14.10 11.01
N ASN A 61 -8.22 -14.48 9.74
CA ASN A 61 -9.23 -14.86 8.75
C ASN A 61 -10.09 -13.72 8.17
N ASP A 62 -9.84 -12.46 8.51
CA ASP A 62 -10.54 -11.34 7.87
C ASP A 62 -10.25 -11.30 6.37
N MET A 63 -11.28 -11.05 5.55
CA MET A 63 -11.07 -10.69 4.15
C MET A 63 -10.79 -9.20 4.05
N VAL A 64 -9.62 -8.83 3.54
CA VAL A 64 -9.14 -7.44 3.53
C VAL A 64 -9.02 -6.94 2.10
N ALA A 65 -9.83 -5.94 1.77
CA ALA A 65 -9.76 -5.28 0.47
C ALA A 65 -8.64 -4.23 0.45
N ILE A 66 -7.67 -4.39 -0.44
CA ILE A 66 -6.66 -3.36 -0.75
C ILE A 66 -7.12 -2.64 -2.01
N LYS A 67 -7.79 -1.51 -1.81
CA LYS A 67 -8.34 -0.70 -2.90
C LYS A 67 -7.25 0.16 -3.54
N ILE A 68 -7.06 0.03 -4.84
CA ILE A 68 -6.04 0.77 -5.59
C ILE A 68 -6.45 0.96 -7.05
N HIS A 69 -6.09 2.08 -7.64
CA HIS A 69 -6.25 2.30 -9.07
C HIS A 69 -5.20 1.48 -9.84
N CYS A 70 -5.61 0.42 -10.54
CA CYS A 70 -4.67 -0.50 -11.19
C CYS A 70 -4.05 0.05 -12.49
N GLY A 71 -4.49 1.23 -12.92
CA GLY A 71 -3.90 2.00 -14.00
C GLY A 71 -4.83 2.10 -15.21
N GLU A 72 -4.30 2.55 -16.34
CA GLU A 72 -5.01 2.64 -17.61
C GLU A 72 -3.99 2.29 -18.70
N TRP A 73 -4.42 1.84 -19.87
CA TRP A 73 -3.49 1.56 -20.97
C TRP A 73 -2.66 2.79 -21.33
N ASN A 74 -1.35 2.58 -21.46
CA ASN A 74 -0.35 3.61 -21.77
C ASN A 74 -0.27 4.77 -20.75
N ASN A 75 -0.89 4.64 -19.58
CA ASN A 75 -0.68 5.55 -18.46
C ASN A 75 0.44 5.01 -17.57
N THR A 76 1.18 5.88 -16.88
CA THR A 76 2.18 5.52 -15.86
C THR A 76 1.93 6.21 -14.53
N ALA A 77 0.95 7.11 -14.46
CA ALA A 77 0.54 7.84 -13.27
C ALA A 77 -0.38 7.00 -12.37
N TYR A 78 0.06 5.79 -12.04
CA TYR A 78 -0.56 4.90 -11.07
C TYR A 78 0.51 4.29 -10.17
N LEU A 79 0.11 3.80 -8.99
CA LEU A 79 1.05 3.15 -8.09
C LEU A 79 1.55 1.85 -8.71
N ARG A 80 2.83 1.54 -8.53
CA ARG A 80 3.41 0.27 -9.02
C ARG A 80 2.85 -0.90 -8.19
N PRO A 81 2.65 -2.10 -8.77
CA PRO A 81 2.10 -3.25 -8.03
C PRO A 81 2.88 -3.64 -6.77
N VAL A 82 4.18 -3.31 -6.70
CA VAL A 82 5.03 -3.58 -5.52
C VAL A 82 4.47 -3.01 -4.22
N TYR A 83 3.77 -1.87 -4.26
CA TYR A 83 3.13 -1.30 -3.07
C TYR A 83 1.97 -2.17 -2.56
N ALA A 84 1.07 -2.56 -3.48
CA ALA A 84 -0.05 -3.42 -3.15
C ALA A 84 0.42 -4.81 -2.71
N ARG A 85 1.47 -5.35 -3.34
CA ARG A 85 2.09 -6.62 -2.95
C ARG A 85 2.64 -6.56 -1.52
N ALA A 86 3.45 -5.54 -1.20
CA ALA A 86 4.02 -5.39 0.13
C ALA A 86 2.94 -5.29 1.21
N LEU A 87 1.86 -4.55 0.92
CA LEU A 87 0.73 -4.46 1.85
C LEU A 87 -0.05 -5.78 1.95
N ALA A 88 -0.23 -6.51 0.84
CA ALA A 88 -0.87 -7.83 0.86
C ALA A 88 -0.07 -8.83 1.71
N ASP A 89 1.25 -8.85 1.57
CA ASP A 89 2.11 -9.71 2.41
C ASP A 89 2.01 -9.31 3.88
N ARG A 90 2.01 -8.01 4.21
CA ARG A 90 1.79 -7.52 5.57
C ARG A 90 0.43 -7.96 6.14
N VAL A 91 -0.64 -7.91 5.34
CA VAL A 91 -1.98 -8.41 5.76
C VAL A 91 -1.95 -9.91 6.05
N LYS A 92 -1.24 -10.71 5.25
CA LYS A 92 -1.10 -12.16 5.48
C LYS A 92 -0.33 -12.46 6.76
N GLU A 93 0.73 -11.70 7.06
CA GLU A 93 1.47 -11.80 8.32
C GLU A 93 0.57 -11.58 9.56
N LEU A 94 -0.41 -10.69 9.43
CA LEU A 94 -1.42 -10.41 10.47
C LEU A 94 -2.55 -11.48 10.52
N GLY A 95 -2.49 -12.50 9.66
CA GLY A 95 -3.48 -13.57 9.56
C GLY A 95 -4.69 -13.25 8.70
N GLY A 96 -4.70 -12.11 8.00
CA GLY A 96 -5.76 -11.71 7.08
C GLY A 96 -5.64 -12.39 5.71
N ARG A 97 -6.71 -12.25 4.91
CA ARG A 97 -6.84 -12.77 3.55
C ARG A 97 -7.02 -11.59 2.59
N PRO A 98 -5.92 -11.04 2.03
CA PRO A 98 -6.00 -9.85 1.19
C PRO A 98 -6.55 -10.16 -0.20
N PHE A 99 -7.21 -9.19 -0.80
CA PHE A 99 -7.43 -9.13 -2.24
C PHE A 99 -7.30 -7.67 -2.69
N VAL A 100 -6.80 -7.47 -3.91
CA VAL A 100 -6.70 -6.13 -4.50
C VAL A 100 -7.93 -5.87 -5.36
N CYS A 101 -8.50 -4.68 -5.25
CA CYS A 101 -9.63 -4.26 -6.06
C CYS A 101 -9.45 -2.83 -6.58
N ASP A 102 -9.94 -2.57 -7.79
CA ASP A 102 -10.02 -1.20 -8.32
C ASP A 102 -11.38 -0.59 -8.00
N THR A 103 -11.43 0.73 -8.00
CA THR A 103 -12.67 1.52 -8.04
C THR A 103 -13.12 1.63 -9.48
N THR A 104 -14.31 1.10 -9.76
CA THR A 104 -15.02 1.34 -11.02
C THR A 104 -15.41 2.82 -11.10
N THR A 105 -14.55 3.65 -11.69
CA THR A 105 -14.90 5.04 -12.03
C THR A 105 -15.67 5.02 -13.34
N SER A 106 -16.75 5.80 -13.44
CA SER A 106 -17.37 6.07 -14.74
C SER A 106 -16.30 6.62 -15.67
N THR A 107 -15.92 5.85 -16.68
CA THR A 107 -14.89 6.28 -17.60
C THR A 107 -15.36 7.56 -18.29
N TYR A 108 -14.51 8.57 -18.36
CA TYR A 108 -14.82 9.82 -19.10
C TYR A 108 -15.00 9.57 -20.61
N SER A 109 -14.78 8.34 -21.05
CA SER A 109 -14.99 7.83 -22.40
C SER A 109 -15.46 6.37 -22.32
N PRO A 110 -16.50 5.96 -23.08
CA PRO A 110 -16.96 4.57 -23.12
C PRO A 110 -15.93 3.60 -23.74
N TRP A 111 -14.84 4.13 -24.32
CA TRP A 111 -13.77 3.37 -24.97
C TRP A 111 -12.50 3.25 -24.11
N GLY A 112 -12.56 3.63 -22.82
CA GLY A 112 -11.44 3.43 -21.90
C GLY A 112 -11.21 1.95 -21.62
N SER A 113 -9.96 1.57 -21.35
CA SER A 113 -9.53 0.21 -20.99
C SER A 113 -10.02 -0.25 -19.60
N ARG A 114 -10.99 0.46 -19.02
CA ARG A 114 -11.66 0.13 -17.76
C ARG A 114 -13.16 0.44 -17.79
N SER A 115 -13.75 0.46 -18.99
CA SER A 115 -15.18 0.79 -19.17
C SER A 115 -16.10 -0.39 -18.90
N SER A 116 -15.57 -1.61 -18.94
CA SER A 116 -16.27 -2.84 -18.52
C SER A 116 -15.41 -3.64 -17.53
N GLU A 117 -16.03 -4.61 -16.86
CA GLU A 117 -15.33 -5.53 -15.94
C GLU A 117 -14.21 -6.31 -16.63
N LEU A 118 -14.44 -6.77 -17.86
CA LEU A 118 -13.43 -7.48 -18.64
C LEU A 118 -12.22 -6.58 -18.93
N ASP A 119 -12.48 -5.32 -19.29
CA ASP A 119 -11.40 -4.38 -19.57
C ASP A 119 -10.60 -4.05 -18.31
N ILE A 120 -11.27 -3.87 -17.17
CA ILE A 120 -10.62 -3.65 -15.87
C ILE A 120 -9.68 -4.79 -15.53
N MET A 121 -10.16 -6.03 -15.64
CA MET A 121 -9.35 -7.22 -15.36
C MET A 121 -8.14 -7.31 -16.29
N LEU A 122 -8.33 -7.15 -17.60
CA LEU A 122 -7.22 -7.16 -18.57
C LEU A 122 -6.20 -6.04 -18.30
N THR A 123 -6.67 -4.86 -17.92
CA THR A 123 -5.81 -3.71 -17.56
C THR A 123 -5.05 -3.97 -16.28
N ALA A 124 -5.70 -4.51 -15.25
CA ALA A 124 -5.06 -4.90 -14.00
C ALA A 124 -3.95 -5.92 -14.28
N GLU A 125 -4.26 -7.00 -15.01
CA GLU A 125 -3.29 -8.04 -15.35
C GLU A 125 -2.09 -7.48 -16.14
N ARG A 126 -2.36 -6.65 -17.16
CA ARG A 126 -1.31 -6.02 -17.97
C ARG A 126 -0.40 -5.10 -17.17
N ASN A 127 -0.95 -4.41 -16.18
CA ASN A 127 -0.19 -3.54 -15.28
C ASN A 127 0.45 -4.29 -14.11
N GLY A 128 0.36 -5.62 -14.09
CA GLY A 128 1.00 -6.48 -13.09
C GLY A 128 0.19 -6.69 -11.82
N TYR A 129 -1.09 -6.32 -11.79
CA TYR A 129 -2.02 -6.60 -10.69
C TYR A 129 -2.68 -7.97 -10.84
N THR A 130 -1.86 -9.02 -10.98
CA THR A 130 -2.29 -10.41 -11.02
C THR A 130 -2.14 -11.05 -9.64
N SER A 131 -2.86 -12.15 -9.37
CA SER A 131 -2.63 -12.94 -8.15
C SER A 131 -1.19 -13.44 -8.06
N ALA A 132 -0.53 -13.79 -9.17
CA ALA A 132 0.87 -14.22 -9.14
C ALA A 132 1.82 -13.10 -8.65
N THR A 133 1.56 -11.85 -9.02
CA THR A 133 2.37 -10.71 -8.58
C THR A 133 2.04 -10.27 -7.16
N LEU A 134 0.77 -10.34 -6.76
CA LEU A 134 0.28 -9.86 -5.46
C LEU A 134 0.37 -10.92 -4.33
N GLY A 135 0.61 -12.18 -4.71
CA GLY A 135 0.67 -13.35 -3.82
C GLY A 135 -0.69 -13.79 -3.35
#